data_AF-A0A918A899-F1
#
_entry.id   AF-A0A918A899-F1
#
_cell.length_a   1.000
_cell.length_b   1.000
_cell.length_c   1.000
_cell.angle_alpha   90.00
_cell.angle_beta   90.00
_cell.angle_gamma   90.00
#
_symmetry.space_group_name_H-M   'P 1'
#
loop_
_entity.id
_entity.type
_entity.pdbx_description
1 polymer ?
#
loop_
_entity_poly.entity_id
_entity_poly.type
_entity_poly.pdbx_seq_one_letter_code
_entity_poly.pdbx_strand_id
1 'polypeptide(L)'
;MKDRRSPRWQPFTPHPPVPGSFLPVAMATMHLIYVGELEGRAMTYAQEEPGVLTRVLRLAETLVMLAAIAEEQVAWCRRHGWCEDELALDFDWARGWVVWSVDEQFPGLLSPRFHDLLERVDDRLAMMSGEVNAAKWTPSGLATDPDWVDVRCLARQALAEITGLVRIPSPEEWESRYPYEWMAAAKSWGMKGAALQDLTMALPYLPAEVIDQLARLVCLAVRREHRCEDVRYAVLARAIGGVRLRPLLAGPADDPIEIFRLRARYLLWLLDHPDLPKPKKSQWMAWLKDQGKY
;
A
#
# COMPACT_ATOMS: atom_id res chain seq x y z
N MET A 1 25.52 42.24 25.88
CA MET A 1 24.10 41.82 26.01
C MET A 1 23.48 41.81 24.63
N LYS A 2 23.43 40.66 23.96
CA LYS A 2 22.80 40.49 22.63
C LYS A 2 21.51 39.68 22.80
N ASP A 3 20.44 40.28 22.31
CA ASP A 3 19.05 39.84 22.31
C ASP A 3 18.90 38.51 21.55
N ARG A 4 18.42 37.45 22.24
CA ARG A 4 18.03 36.16 21.66
C ARG A 4 16.51 36.18 21.48
N ARG A 5 16.04 36.46 20.26
CA ARG A 5 14.66 36.16 19.87
C ARG A 5 14.67 34.91 18.99
N SER A 6 14.13 33.82 19.54
CA SER A 6 13.86 32.59 18.82
C SER A 6 12.86 32.84 17.68
N PRO A 7 12.95 32.13 16.53
CA PRO A 7 11.92 32.19 15.51
C PRO A 7 10.61 31.59 16.03
N ARG A 8 9.50 32.30 15.82
CA ARG A 8 8.16 31.77 16.05
C ARG A 8 7.90 30.64 15.05
N TRP A 9 7.70 29.44 15.57
CA TRP A 9 7.06 28.34 14.85
C TRP A 9 5.67 28.77 14.37
N GLN A 10 5.41 28.68 13.06
CA GLN A 10 4.05 28.68 12.53
C GLN A 10 3.59 27.22 12.39
N PRO A 11 2.36 26.88 12.83
CA PRO A 11 1.82 25.54 12.65
C PRO A 11 1.57 25.26 11.16
N PHE A 12 2.04 24.10 10.72
CA PHE A 12 1.77 23.54 9.40
C PHE A 12 0.26 23.34 9.22
N THR A 13 -0.30 23.84 8.12
CA THR A 13 -1.70 23.61 7.74
C THR A 13 -1.73 22.41 6.78
N PRO A 14 -2.39 21.29 7.13
CA PRO A 14 -2.46 20.15 6.23
C PRO A 14 -3.25 20.51 4.97
N HIS A 15 -2.66 20.27 3.80
CA HIS A 15 -3.35 20.43 2.53
C HIS A 15 -4.35 19.26 2.31
N PRO A 16 -5.52 19.52 1.72
CA PRO A 16 -6.46 18.46 1.36
C PRO A 16 -5.85 17.54 0.27
N PRO A 17 -6.20 16.24 0.25
CA PRO A 17 -5.67 15.30 -0.73
C PRO A 17 -6.11 15.69 -2.15
N VAL A 18 -5.14 15.78 -3.06
CA VAL A 18 -5.37 16.03 -4.49
C VAL A 18 -5.76 14.71 -5.18
N PRO A 19 -6.87 14.65 -5.92
CA PRO A 19 -7.30 13.42 -6.59
C PRO A 19 -6.37 13.11 -7.77
N GLY A 20 -5.65 11.98 -7.69
CA GLY A 20 -4.71 11.51 -8.72
C GLY A 20 -3.34 11.05 -8.20
N SER A 21 -3.20 10.75 -6.91
CA SER A 21 -1.96 10.25 -6.30
C SER A 21 -1.59 8.83 -6.77
N PHE A 22 -0.31 8.62 -7.12
CA PHE A 22 0.29 7.32 -7.38
C PHE A 22 0.82 6.75 -6.06
N LEU A 23 -0.02 6.12 -5.24
CA LEU A 23 0.39 5.58 -3.95
C LEU A 23 -0.02 4.11 -3.83
N PRO A 24 0.80 3.16 -4.32
CA PRO A 24 0.18 1.89 -4.61
C PRO A 24 1.02 0.64 -4.38
N VAL A 25 1.34 0.28 -3.13
CA VAL A 25 1.88 -1.05 -2.81
C VAL A 25 1.50 -1.47 -1.39
N ALA A 26 1.98 -0.73 -0.40
CA ALA A 26 1.66 -0.96 1.01
C ALA A 26 0.25 -0.44 1.34
N MET A 27 -0.11 0.72 0.77
CA MET A 27 -1.41 1.36 0.98
C MET A 27 -2.58 0.49 0.56
N ALA A 28 -2.53 -0.17 -0.58
CA ALA A 28 -3.71 -0.82 -1.10
C ALA A 28 -4.07 -2.17 -0.44
N THR A 29 -3.06 -2.83 0.13
CA THR A 29 -3.24 -4.05 0.92
C THR A 29 -3.92 -3.75 2.24
N MET A 30 -3.70 -2.54 2.78
CA MET A 30 -4.05 -2.17 4.14
C MET A 30 -5.11 -1.07 4.24
N HIS A 31 -5.36 -0.30 3.19
CA HIS A 31 -6.44 0.69 3.09
C HIS A 31 -7.80 0.04 2.81
N LEU A 32 -7.81 -1.20 2.33
CA LEU A 32 -8.98 -2.07 2.41
C LEU A 32 -9.47 -2.22 3.87
N ILE A 33 -8.59 -2.03 4.86
CA ILE A 33 -8.91 -2.15 6.30
C ILE A 33 -9.55 -0.89 6.89
N TYR A 34 -9.24 0.29 6.36
CA TYR A 34 -9.40 1.51 7.16
C TYR A 34 -10.64 2.37 6.89
N VAL A 35 -11.37 2.24 5.78
CA VAL A 35 -12.44 3.21 5.49
C VAL A 35 -13.75 2.94 6.25
N GLY A 36 -13.68 2.20 7.37
CA GLY A 36 -14.84 1.85 8.16
C GLY A 36 -15.24 2.79 9.30
N GLU A 37 -14.39 3.72 9.67
CA GLU A 37 -14.58 4.38 10.96
C GLU A 37 -15.30 5.73 10.88
N LEU A 38 -15.50 6.31 9.69
CA LEU A 38 -15.80 7.75 9.59
C LEU A 38 -17.25 8.17 9.28
N GLU A 39 -18.23 7.27 9.13
CA GLU A 39 -19.61 7.70 8.77
C GLU A 39 -20.74 7.12 9.65
N GLY A 40 -20.45 6.90 10.94
CA GLY A 40 -21.43 6.34 11.89
C GLY A 40 -21.88 7.23 13.04
N ARG A 41 -21.18 8.34 13.36
CA ARG A 41 -21.49 9.15 14.55
C ARG A 41 -21.52 10.63 14.23
N ALA A 42 -22.68 11.22 14.49
CA ALA A 42 -22.90 12.66 14.39
C ALA A 42 -21.92 13.42 15.31
N MET A 43 -21.21 14.36 14.69
CA MET A 43 -20.60 15.58 15.25
C MET A 43 -20.39 15.64 16.77
N THR A 44 -19.16 15.32 17.19
CA THR A 44 -18.44 16.04 18.25
C THR A 44 -17.02 16.29 17.76
N TYR A 45 -16.63 17.56 17.60
CA TYR A 45 -15.30 18.01 17.18
C TYR A 45 -14.24 17.73 18.28
N ALA A 46 -14.00 16.47 18.60
CA ALA A 46 -12.77 16.04 19.24
C ALA A 46 -11.88 15.44 18.15
N GLN A 47 -10.64 15.91 18.04
CA GLN A 47 -9.65 15.33 17.13
C GLN A 47 -9.43 13.87 17.53
N GLU A 48 -10.06 12.93 16.84
CA GLU A 48 -9.78 11.51 17.04
C GLU A 48 -8.39 11.22 16.47
N GLU A 49 -7.48 10.84 17.37
CA GLU A 49 -6.11 10.45 17.02
C GLU A 49 -6.16 9.29 16.00
N PRO A 50 -5.36 9.33 14.91
CA PRO A 50 -5.30 8.26 13.94
C PRO A 50 -5.03 6.91 14.61
N GLY A 51 -5.75 5.86 14.19
CA GLY A 51 -5.53 4.51 14.67
C GLY A 51 -4.11 4.01 14.39
N VAL A 52 -3.60 3.08 15.19
CA VAL A 52 -2.21 2.56 15.08
C VAL A 52 -1.87 2.03 13.69
N LEU A 53 -2.83 1.43 13.01
CA LEU A 53 -2.64 0.99 11.62
C LEU A 53 -2.35 2.16 10.69
N THR A 54 -3.06 3.28 10.82
CA THR A 54 -2.86 4.51 10.02
C THR A 54 -1.47 5.09 10.24
N ARG A 55 -0.99 5.03 11.48
CA ARG A 55 0.37 5.49 11.85
C ARG A 55 1.42 4.60 11.19
N VAL A 56 1.33 3.29 11.39
CA VAL A 56 2.23 2.30 10.76
C VAL A 56 2.20 2.43 9.23
N LEU A 57 1.04 2.71 8.65
CA LEU A 57 0.89 2.94 7.22
C LEU A 57 1.60 4.19 6.73
N ARG A 58 1.48 5.28 7.47
CA ARG A 58 2.17 6.52 7.11
C ARG A 58 3.68 6.34 7.09
N LEU A 59 4.23 5.56 8.03
CA LEU A 59 5.65 5.19 8.00
C LEU A 59 5.99 4.26 6.81
N ALA A 60 5.13 3.30 6.48
CA ALA A 60 5.34 2.47 5.30
C ALA A 60 5.36 3.29 4.00
N GLU A 61 4.54 4.33 3.88
CA GLU A 61 4.52 5.23 2.71
C GLU A 61 5.86 5.94 2.51
N THR A 62 6.42 6.52 3.57
CA THR A 62 7.69 7.24 3.49
C THR A 62 8.83 6.27 3.17
N LEU A 63 8.83 5.08 3.76
CA LEU A 63 9.78 4.02 3.45
C LEU A 63 9.67 3.52 1.99
N VAL A 64 8.46 3.38 1.43
CA VAL A 64 8.26 3.05 0.01
C VAL A 64 8.92 4.10 -0.87
N MET A 65 8.72 5.38 -0.55
CA MET A 65 9.30 6.44 -1.35
C MET A 65 10.84 6.49 -1.23
N LEU A 66 11.38 6.28 -0.04
CA LEU A 66 12.82 6.18 0.17
C LEU A 66 13.43 4.95 -0.52
N ALA A 67 12.68 3.85 -0.64
CA ALA A 67 13.10 2.61 -1.29
C ALA A 67 13.08 2.64 -2.83
N ALA A 68 12.30 3.54 -3.40
CA ALA A 68 12.08 3.66 -4.84
C ALA A 68 13.34 4.07 -5.61
N ILE A 69 13.38 3.77 -6.90
CA ILE A 69 14.48 4.20 -7.77
C ILE A 69 14.48 5.72 -7.96
N ALA A 70 15.60 6.28 -8.41
CA ALA A 70 15.78 7.72 -8.53
C ALA A 70 14.73 8.39 -9.42
N GLU A 71 14.40 7.75 -10.54
CA GLU A 71 13.41 8.26 -11.49
C GLU A 71 12.02 8.39 -10.85
N GLU A 72 11.65 7.42 -10.00
CA GLU A 72 10.38 7.41 -9.28
C GLU A 72 10.35 8.47 -8.18
N GLN A 73 11.45 8.64 -7.45
CA GLN A 73 11.61 9.68 -6.42
C GLN A 73 11.52 11.09 -7.02
N VAL A 74 12.22 11.34 -8.13
CA VAL A 74 12.17 12.64 -8.83
C VAL A 74 10.78 12.91 -9.39
N ALA A 75 10.13 11.90 -9.97
CA ALA A 75 8.75 12.03 -10.46
C ALA A 75 7.78 12.34 -9.31
N TRP A 76 8.00 11.76 -8.13
CA TRP A 76 7.22 12.03 -6.93
C TRP A 76 7.37 13.48 -6.45
N CYS A 77 8.61 13.95 -6.26
CA CYS A 77 8.90 15.31 -5.82
C CYS A 77 8.25 16.33 -6.77
N ARG A 78 8.43 16.15 -8.09
CA ARG A 78 7.82 17.02 -9.10
C ARG A 78 6.30 17.06 -9.02
N ARG A 79 5.66 15.91 -8.79
CA ARG A 79 4.19 15.83 -8.72
C ARG A 79 3.62 16.60 -7.53
N HIS A 80 4.32 16.56 -6.39
CA HIS A 80 3.87 17.21 -5.16
C HIS A 80 4.42 18.63 -4.98
N GLY A 81 5.26 19.10 -5.90
CA GLY A 81 5.94 20.40 -5.78
C GLY A 81 6.95 20.41 -4.63
N TRP A 82 7.50 19.25 -4.28
CA TRP A 82 8.47 19.08 -3.22
C TRP A 82 9.89 19.20 -3.76
N CYS A 83 10.79 19.72 -2.93
CA CYS A 83 12.22 19.50 -3.08
C CYS A 83 12.60 18.09 -2.60
N GLU A 84 13.78 17.62 -2.99
CA GLU A 84 14.21 16.24 -2.73
C GLU A 84 14.49 15.94 -1.25
N ASP A 85 14.83 16.95 -0.47
CA ASP A 85 15.01 16.87 1.00
C ASP A 85 13.69 16.66 1.75
N GLU A 86 12.54 17.02 1.17
CA GLU A 86 11.22 16.70 1.73
C GLU A 86 11.00 15.19 1.88
N LEU A 87 11.70 14.35 1.09
CA LEU A 87 11.66 12.90 1.29
C LEU A 87 12.21 12.50 2.66
N ALA A 88 13.26 13.17 3.12
CA ALA A 88 13.86 12.93 4.43
C ALA A 88 13.02 13.52 5.55
N LEU A 89 12.47 14.72 5.35
CA LEU A 89 11.60 15.37 6.33
C LEU A 89 10.29 14.60 6.55
N ASP A 90 9.68 14.09 5.48
CA ASP A 90 8.47 13.28 5.59
C ASP A 90 8.75 11.96 6.35
N PHE A 91 9.90 11.33 6.07
CA PHE A 91 10.34 10.15 6.81
C PHE A 91 10.59 10.45 8.29
N ASP A 92 11.35 11.51 8.62
CA ASP A 92 11.66 11.88 10.01
C ASP A 92 10.37 12.14 10.80
N TRP A 93 9.44 12.90 10.21
CA TRP A 93 8.14 13.16 10.81
C TRP A 93 7.35 11.86 11.07
N ALA A 94 7.24 10.99 10.05
CA ALA A 94 6.52 9.73 10.19
C ALA A 94 7.19 8.80 11.21
N ARG A 95 8.53 8.67 11.18
CA ARG A 95 9.29 7.84 12.11
C ARG A 95 9.08 8.31 13.54
N GLY A 96 9.33 9.59 13.83
CA GLY A 96 9.28 10.13 15.18
C GLY A 96 7.89 9.94 15.82
N TRP A 97 6.84 10.21 15.04
CA TRP A 97 5.47 10.07 15.52
C TRP A 97 5.03 8.60 15.68
N VAL A 98 5.39 7.73 14.73
CA VAL A 98 4.97 6.32 14.72
C VAL A 98 5.72 5.53 15.78
N VAL A 99 7.05 5.67 15.89
CA VAL A 99 7.84 4.98 16.91
C VAL A 99 7.34 5.34 18.30
N TRP A 100 7.22 6.63 18.61
CA TRP A 100 6.76 7.09 19.92
C TRP A 100 5.35 6.56 20.24
N SER A 101 4.40 6.79 19.35
CA SER A 101 2.99 6.53 19.66
C SER A 101 2.58 5.05 19.56
N VAL A 102 3.31 4.24 18.79
CA VAL A 102 3.05 2.79 18.67
C VAL A 102 3.73 2.03 19.79
N ASP A 103 4.98 2.35 20.15
CA ASP A 103 5.65 1.66 21.27
C ASP A 103 4.97 1.97 22.61
N GLU A 104 4.47 3.19 22.79
CA GLU A 104 3.74 3.57 24.01
C GLU A 104 2.40 2.83 24.14
N GLN A 105 1.65 2.70 23.04
CA GLN A 105 0.30 2.12 23.05
C GLN A 105 0.29 0.60 22.86
N PHE A 106 1.28 0.06 22.14
CA PHE A 106 1.38 -1.35 21.73
C PHE A 106 2.84 -1.83 21.81
N PRO A 107 3.41 -1.93 23.03
CA PRO A 107 4.80 -2.32 23.21
C PRO A 107 5.08 -3.68 22.58
N GLY A 108 6.15 -3.75 21.78
CA GLY A 108 6.58 -4.97 21.08
C GLY A 108 5.87 -5.24 19.75
N LEU A 109 4.95 -4.37 19.30
CA LEU A 109 4.40 -4.46 17.95
C LEU A 109 5.47 -4.21 16.89
N LEU A 110 6.32 -3.20 17.10
CA LEU A 110 7.48 -2.95 16.26
C LEU A 110 8.65 -3.81 16.74
N SER A 111 9.25 -4.58 15.83
CA SER A 111 10.37 -5.45 16.20
C SER A 111 11.61 -4.62 16.54
N PRO A 112 12.50 -5.09 17.45
CA PRO A 112 13.78 -4.41 17.71
C PRO A 112 14.63 -4.22 16.45
N ARG A 113 14.53 -5.16 15.51
CA ARG A 113 15.19 -5.07 14.20
C ARG A 113 14.61 -3.97 13.33
N PHE A 114 13.29 -3.77 13.35
CA PHE A 114 12.66 -2.67 12.62
C PHE A 114 13.13 -1.31 13.17
N HIS A 115 13.24 -1.18 14.49
CA HIS A 115 13.81 0.01 15.13
C HIS A 115 15.25 0.29 14.69
N ASP A 116 16.13 -0.71 14.72
CA ASP A 116 17.52 -0.59 14.21
C ASP A 116 17.56 -0.12 12.76
N LEU A 117 16.68 -0.65 11.91
CA LEU A 117 16.62 -0.23 10.51
C LEU A 117 16.15 1.22 10.34
N LEU A 118 15.15 1.66 11.11
CA LEU A 118 14.68 3.04 11.07
C LEU A 118 15.76 4.02 11.54
N GLU A 119 16.48 3.68 12.61
CA GLU A 119 17.61 4.47 13.12
C GLU A 119 18.74 4.57 12.10
N ARG A 120 19.06 3.47 11.41
CA ARG A 120 20.10 3.49 10.37
C ARG A 120 19.70 4.28 9.13
N VAL A 121 18.41 4.30 8.76
CA VAL A 121 17.90 5.20 7.70
C VAL A 121 18.08 6.65 8.14
N ASP A 122 17.65 6.99 9.36
CA ASP A 122 17.75 8.33 9.95
C ASP A 122 19.19 8.83 10.01
N ASP A 123 20.11 8.03 10.55
CA ASP A 123 21.54 8.34 10.62
C ASP A 123 22.13 8.62 9.23
N ARG A 124 21.72 7.84 8.22
CA ARG A 124 22.21 8.05 6.85
C ARG A 124 21.71 9.36 6.27
N LEU A 125 20.43 9.69 6.45
CA LEU A 125 19.85 10.96 5.98
C LEU A 125 20.47 12.15 6.73
N ALA A 126 20.73 12.02 8.04
CA ALA A 126 21.41 13.01 8.85
C ALA A 126 22.85 13.27 8.36
N MET A 127 23.62 12.22 8.03
CA MET A 127 24.96 12.38 7.44
C MET A 127 24.96 13.07 6.07
N MET A 128 23.88 12.92 5.31
CA MET A 128 23.69 13.58 4.01
C MET A 128 23.22 15.04 4.15
N SER A 129 22.90 15.51 5.36
CA SER A 129 22.34 16.84 5.57
C SER A 129 23.42 17.95 5.56
N GLY A 130 22.98 19.21 5.46
CA GLY A 130 23.86 20.39 5.51
C GLY A 130 24.29 20.94 4.15
N GLU A 131 24.72 22.20 4.13
CA GLU A 131 25.03 22.96 2.91
C GLU A 131 26.13 22.30 2.07
N VAL A 132 27.14 21.72 2.72
CA VAL A 132 28.24 20.99 2.05
C VAL A 132 27.77 19.77 1.26
N ASN A 133 26.60 19.24 1.60
CA ASN A 133 25.99 18.08 0.96
C ASN A 133 24.80 18.45 0.05
N ALA A 134 24.54 19.74 -0.20
CA ALA A 134 23.36 20.18 -0.96
C ALA A 134 23.24 19.52 -2.35
N ALA A 135 24.37 19.20 -3.00
CA ALA A 135 24.39 18.51 -4.28
C ALA A 135 23.73 17.11 -4.25
N LYS A 136 23.71 16.44 -3.09
CA LYS A 136 23.06 15.14 -2.88
C LYS A 136 21.52 15.23 -2.94
N TRP A 137 20.97 16.40 -2.63
CA TRP A 137 19.53 16.70 -2.59
C TRP A 137 19.08 17.38 -3.88
N THR A 138 19.44 16.78 -5.01
CA THR A 138 19.05 17.23 -6.35
C THR A 138 18.60 16.02 -7.15
N PRO A 139 17.86 16.19 -8.26
CA PRO A 139 17.50 15.07 -9.12
C PRO A 139 18.71 14.23 -9.57
N SER A 140 19.84 14.89 -9.83
CA SER A 140 21.09 14.21 -10.17
C SER A 140 21.69 13.48 -8.96
N GLY A 141 21.69 14.11 -7.78
CA GLY A 141 22.17 13.50 -6.55
C GLY A 141 21.42 12.22 -6.20
N LEU A 142 20.10 12.22 -6.31
CA LEU A 142 19.26 11.02 -6.15
C LEU A 142 19.69 9.89 -7.10
N ALA A 143 20.03 10.22 -8.34
CA ALA A 143 20.40 9.23 -9.34
C ALA A 143 21.82 8.66 -9.16
N THR A 144 22.78 9.50 -8.75
CA THR A 144 24.21 9.13 -8.85
C THR A 144 24.94 9.03 -7.51
N ASP A 145 24.43 9.61 -6.44
CA ASP A 145 25.13 9.61 -5.16
C ASP A 145 25.01 8.23 -4.48
N PRO A 146 26.14 7.62 -4.05
CA PRO A 146 26.13 6.30 -3.42
C PRO A 146 25.37 6.26 -2.09
N ASP A 147 25.27 7.36 -1.34
CA ASP A 147 24.53 7.37 -0.08
C ASP A 147 23.03 7.10 -0.29
N TRP A 148 22.46 7.54 -1.43
CA TRP A 148 21.07 7.22 -1.79
C TRP A 148 20.86 5.74 -2.10
N VAL A 149 21.89 5.02 -2.55
CA VAL A 149 21.83 3.56 -2.71
C VAL A 149 21.69 2.88 -1.35
N ASP A 150 22.45 3.36 -0.36
CA ASP A 150 22.39 2.86 1.02
C ASP A 150 21.01 3.16 1.65
N VAL A 151 20.49 4.37 1.49
CA VAL A 151 19.13 4.74 1.96
C VAL A 151 18.07 3.81 1.37
N ARG A 152 18.07 3.61 0.04
CA ARG A 152 17.12 2.70 -0.63
C ARG A 152 17.24 1.26 -0.14
N CYS A 153 18.46 0.80 0.12
CA CYS A 153 18.71 -0.55 0.63
C CYS A 153 18.13 -0.73 2.03
N LEU A 154 18.40 0.22 2.94
CA LEU A 154 17.88 0.21 4.30
C LEU A 154 16.35 0.34 4.34
N ALA A 155 15.79 1.25 3.54
CA ALA A 155 14.35 1.42 3.44
C ALA A 155 13.63 0.16 2.94
N ARG A 156 14.20 -0.56 1.95
CA ARG A 156 13.67 -1.87 1.50
C ARG A 156 13.71 -2.93 2.60
N GLN A 157 14.77 -2.96 3.41
CA GLN A 157 14.86 -3.87 4.54
C GLN A 157 13.81 -3.54 5.60
N ALA A 158 13.62 -2.25 5.91
CA ALA A 158 12.59 -1.79 6.84
C ALA A 158 11.18 -2.14 6.34
N LEU A 159 10.91 -2.00 5.03
CA LEU A 159 9.65 -2.44 4.42
C LEU A 159 9.43 -3.95 4.54
N ALA A 160 10.46 -4.76 4.37
CA ALA A 160 10.33 -6.20 4.54
C ALA A 160 9.94 -6.57 5.98
N GLU A 161 10.53 -5.90 6.97
CA GLU A 161 10.17 -6.08 8.39
C GLU A 161 8.74 -5.60 8.67
N ILE A 162 8.36 -4.40 8.23
CA ILE A 162 7.01 -3.85 8.50
C ILE A 162 5.91 -4.65 7.79
N THR A 163 6.18 -5.17 6.60
CA THR A 163 5.23 -6.08 5.90
C THR A 163 5.17 -7.47 6.54
N GLY A 164 6.23 -7.90 7.23
CA GLY A 164 6.20 -9.07 8.10
C GLY A 164 5.36 -8.89 9.37
N LEU A 165 5.28 -7.65 9.90
CA LEU A 165 4.39 -7.29 11.01
C LEU A 165 2.92 -7.26 10.58
N VAL A 166 2.67 -6.88 9.33
CA VAL A 166 1.34 -6.92 8.72
C VAL A 166 1.08 -8.32 8.19
N ARG A 167 0.86 -9.28 9.10
CA ARG A 167 0.09 -10.48 8.74
C ARG A 167 -1.29 -9.97 8.33
N ILE A 168 -1.56 -9.82 7.04
CA ILE A 168 -2.91 -9.53 6.57
C ILE A 168 -3.78 -10.65 7.12
N PRO A 169 -4.72 -10.38 8.04
CA PRO A 169 -5.63 -11.40 8.49
C PRO A 169 -6.32 -11.96 7.24
N SER A 170 -6.48 -13.28 7.18
CA SER A 170 -7.35 -13.85 6.15
C SER A 170 -8.68 -13.10 6.18
N PRO A 171 -9.33 -12.83 5.05
CA PRO A 171 -10.60 -12.12 5.05
C PRO A 171 -11.64 -12.70 6.02
N GLU A 172 -11.58 -14.01 6.32
CA GLU A 172 -12.37 -14.65 7.38
C GLU A 172 -11.90 -14.27 8.80
N GLU A 173 -10.59 -14.26 9.08
CA GLU A 173 -10.04 -13.75 10.36
C GLU A 173 -10.36 -12.27 10.54
N TRP A 174 -10.36 -11.49 9.47
CA TRP A 174 -10.58 -10.05 9.52
C TRP A 174 -12.06 -9.72 9.73
N GLU A 175 -12.95 -10.37 8.99
CA GLU A 175 -14.40 -10.31 9.20
C GLU A 175 -14.77 -10.79 10.62
N SER A 176 -14.09 -11.82 11.14
CA SER A 176 -14.31 -12.35 12.48
C SER A 176 -13.72 -11.49 13.61
N ARG A 177 -12.52 -10.91 13.43
CA ARG A 177 -11.85 -10.12 14.48
C ARG A 177 -12.25 -8.64 14.46
N TYR A 178 -12.57 -8.10 13.29
CA TYR A 178 -12.85 -6.67 13.11
C TYR A 178 -14.09 -6.44 12.21
N PRO A 179 -15.28 -6.94 12.61
CA PRO A 179 -16.49 -6.88 11.79
C PRO A 179 -16.96 -5.46 11.47
N TYR A 180 -16.73 -4.49 12.37
CA TYR A 180 -17.12 -3.09 12.15
C TYR A 180 -16.21 -2.38 11.15
N GLU A 181 -14.91 -2.61 11.23
CA GLU A 181 -13.91 -2.12 10.27
C GLU A 181 -14.20 -2.69 8.87
N TRP A 182 -14.46 -4.00 8.80
CA TRP A 182 -14.87 -4.69 7.58
C TRP A 182 -16.15 -4.09 6.95
N MET A 183 -17.21 -3.93 7.74
CA MET A 183 -18.50 -3.45 7.24
C MET A 183 -18.45 -2.04 6.68
N ALA A 184 -17.58 -1.20 7.21
CA ALA A 184 -17.59 0.20 6.80
C ALA A 184 -16.47 0.51 5.78
N ALA A 185 -15.37 -0.24 5.75
CA ALA A 185 -14.50 -0.28 4.57
C ALA A 185 -15.26 -0.82 3.33
N ALA A 186 -16.26 -1.69 3.55
CA ALA A 186 -17.20 -2.12 2.52
C ALA A 186 -18.20 -1.04 2.07
N LYS A 187 -18.21 0.19 2.62
CA LYS A 187 -19.09 1.29 2.19
C LYS A 187 -18.42 2.28 1.22
N SER A 188 -17.09 2.44 1.23
CA SER A 188 -16.36 3.43 0.42
C SER A 188 -15.82 2.93 -0.93
N TRP A 189 -16.56 2.02 -1.59
CA TRP A 189 -16.13 1.18 -2.73
C TRP A 189 -15.43 1.84 -3.93
N GLY A 190 -15.46 3.17 -4.08
CA GLY A 190 -14.62 3.89 -5.05
C GLY A 190 -13.13 3.74 -4.77
N MET A 191 -12.72 3.77 -3.49
CA MET A 191 -11.32 3.66 -3.04
C MET A 191 -10.75 2.25 -3.19
N LYS A 192 -11.59 1.21 -3.05
CA LYS A 192 -11.19 -0.21 -3.20
C LYS A 192 -10.44 -0.49 -4.49
N GLY A 193 -10.77 0.22 -5.55
CA GLY A 193 -10.14 -0.05 -6.82
C GLY A 193 -9.15 0.95 -7.34
N ALA A 194 -8.96 2.07 -6.64
CA ALA A 194 -7.64 2.66 -6.59
C ALA A 194 -6.71 1.62 -5.95
N ALA A 195 -7.05 1.12 -4.76
CA ALA A 195 -6.25 0.10 -4.07
C ALA A 195 -5.94 -1.18 -4.91
N LEU A 196 -6.91 -1.84 -5.54
CA LEU A 196 -6.58 -3.02 -6.35
C LEU A 196 -5.71 -2.71 -7.58
N GLN A 197 -5.94 -1.56 -8.21
CA GLN A 197 -5.09 -1.08 -9.32
C GLN A 197 -3.68 -0.80 -8.81
N ASP A 198 -3.62 -0.26 -7.62
CA ASP A 198 -2.42 0.12 -6.95
C ASP A 198 -1.56 -1.11 -6.62
N LEU A 199 -2.14 -2.14 -5.99
CA LEU A 199 -1.47 -3.44 -5.78
C LEU A 199 -0.99 -4.08 -7.07
N THR A 200 -1.73 -3.90 -8.16
CA THR A 200 -1.31 -4.45 -9.44
C THR A 200 0.01 -3.82 -9.89
N MET A 201 0.19 -2.51 -9.70
CA MET A 201 1.43 -1.80 -10.05
C MET A 201 2.59 -2.18 -9.14
N ALA A 202 2.28 -2.55 -7.90
CA ALA A 202 3.23 -2.89 -6.85
C ALA A 202 3.98 -4.19 -6.99
N LEU A 203 3.36 -5.16 -7.66
CA LEU A 203 3.77 -6.56 -7.63
C LEU A 203 5.26 -6.79 -7.88
N PRO A 204 5.96 -6.04 -8.77
CA PRO A 204 7.39 -6.23 -8.98
C PRO A 204 8.28 -5.97 -7.76
N TYR A 205 7.78 -5.21 -6.77
CA TYR A 205 8.53 -4.77 -5.59
C TYR A 205 8.12 -5.48 -4.31
N LEU A 206 7.09 -6.33 -4.38
CA LEU A 206 6.56 -7.02 -3.22
C LEU A 206 7.33 -8.32 -2.91
N PRO A 207 7.53 -8.66 -1.62
CA PRO A 207 8.02 -9.98 -1.24
C PRO A 207 7.12 -11.09 -1.77
N ALA A 208 7.72 -12.26 -2.05
CA ALA A 208 6.99 -13.41 -2.58
C ALA A 208 5.82 -13.81 -1.67
N GLU A 209 5.98 -13.71 -0.37
CA GLU A 209 4.99 -14.06 0.64
C GLU A 209 3.75 -13.16 0.53
N VAL A 210 3.94 -11.87 0.24
CA VAL A 210 2.84 -10.91 0.03
C VAL A 210 2.11 -11.23 -1.26
N ILE A 211 2.84 -11.54 -2.35
CA ILE A 211 2.23 -11.95 -3.62
C ILE A 211 1.38 -13.22 -3.44
N ASP A 212 1.82 -14.17 -2.61
CA ASP A 212 1.02 -15.36 -2.26
C ASP A 212 -0.25 -15.02 -1.48
N GLN A 213 -0.17 -14.04 -0.57
CA GLN A 213 -1.35 -13.55 0.14
C GLN A 213 -2.34 -12.88 -0.80
N LEU A 214 -1.86 -12.06 -1.75
CA LEU A 214 -2.69 -11.46 -2.79
C LEU A 214 -3.33 -12.52 -3.71
N ALA A 215 -2.61 -13.58 -4.06
CA ALA A 215 -3.14 -14.69 -4.84
C ALA A 215 -4.29 -15.40 -4.09
N ARG A 216 -4.12 -15.63 -2.77
CA ARG A 216 -5.19 -16.16 -1.91
C ARG A 216 -6.39 -15.21 -1.81
N LEU A 217 -6.16 -13.90 -1.71
CA LEU A 217 -7.23 -12.90 -1.73
C LEU A 217 -8.07 -12.96 -3.01
N VAL A 218 -7.42 -13.08 -4.17
CA VAL A 218 -8.11 -13.26 -5.47
C VAL A 218 -8.96 -14.53 -5.45
N CYS A 219 -8.41 -15.66 -4.97
CA CYS A 219 -9.16 -16.91 -4.84
C CYS A 219 -10.39 -16.77 -3.92
N LEU A 220 -10.24 -16.09 -2.78
CA LEU A 220 -11.34 -15.85 -1.86
C LEU A 220 -12.42 -14.95 -2.47
N ALA A 221 -12.03 -13.94 -3.25
CA ALA A 221 -12.97 -13.08 -3.96
C ALA A 221 -13.83 -13.84 -4.99
N VAL A 222 -13.33 -14.94 -5.57
CA VAL A 222 -14.11 -15.80 -6.48
C VAL A 222 -15.31 -16.42 -5.76
N ARG A 223 -15.11 -16.88 -4.52
CA ARG A 223 -16.08 -17.65 -3.73
C ARG A 223 -17.03 -16.79 -2.89
N ARG A 224 -16.93 -15.46 -2.94
CA ARG A 224 -17.85 -14.58 -2.22
C ARG A 224 -19.09 -14.28 -3.04
N GLU A 225 -20.25 -14.27 -2.39
CA GLU A 225 -21.55 -13.99 -3.01
C GLU A 225 -21.52 -12.65 -3.79
N HIS A 226 -20.77 -11.68 -3.27
CA HIS A 226 -20.52 -10.40 -3.92
C HIS A 226 -19.14 -10.30 -4.61
N ARG A 227 -19.18 -10.24 -5.96
CA ARG A 227 -18.28 -9.47 -6.86
C ARG A 227 -16.90 -10.04 -7.24
N CYS A 228 -16.86 -11.02 -8.15
CA CYS A 228 -15.73 -11.11 -9.10
C CYS A 228 -16.01 -10.41 -10.45
N GLU A 229 -17.23 -9.92 -10.68
CA GLU A 229 -17.53 -9.04 -11.82
C GLU A 229 -16.76 -7.72 -11.77
N ASP A 230 -16.15 -7.43 -10.61
CA ASP A 230 -15.17 -6.37 -10.50
C ASP A 230 -13.89 -6.77 -11.25
N VAL A 231 -13.83 -6.24 -12.46
CA VAL A 231 -12.70 -6.21 -13.39
C VAL A 231 -11.35 -6.05 -12.70
N ARG A 232 -11.27 -5.33 -11.59
CA ARG A 232 -10.02 -5.05 -10.89
C ARG A 232 -9.39 -6.29 -10.26
N TYR A 233 -10.18 -7.26 -9.81
CA TYR A 233 -9.64 -8.57 -9.40
C TYR A 233 -9.08 -9.34 -10.59
N ALA A 234 -9.70 -9.23 -11.77
CA ALA A 234 -9.17 -9.83 -12.99
C ALA A 234 -7.86 -9.16 -13.45
N VAL A 235 -7.74 -7.84 -13.29
CA VAL A 235 -6.49 -7.09 -13.53
C VAL A 235 -5.39 -7.57 -12.58
N LEU A 236 -5.68 -7.61 -11.28
CA LEU A 236 -4.74 -8.08 -10.27
C LEU A 236 -4.34 -9.55 -10.50
N ALA A 237 -5.30 -10.41 -10.83
CA ALA A 237 -5.05 -11.81 -11.14
C ALA A 237 -4.08 -11.97 -12.31
N ARG A 238 -4.28 -11.21 -13.40
CA ARG A 238 -3.39 -11.24 -14.55
C ARG A 238 -1.97 -10.79 -14.19
N ALA A 239 -1.83 -9.77 -13.35
CA ALA A 239 -0.52 -9.27 -12.95
C ALA A 239 0.22 -10.22 -11.98
N ILE A 240 -0.49 -10.90 -11.07
CA ILE A 240 0.09 -11.96 -10.21
C ILE A 240 0.58 -13.13 -11.06
N GLY A 241 -0.15 -13.46 -12.13
CA GLY A 241 0.23 -14.48 -13.10
C GLY A 241 -0.13 -15.91 -12.71
N GLY A 242 0.01 -16.80 -13.68
CA GLY A 242 -0.57 -18.15 -13.62
C GLY A 242 0.12 -19.13 -12.68
N VAL A 243 1.42 -18.94 -12.38
CA VAL A 243 2.19 -19.88 -11.52
C VAL A 243 1.59 -19.98 -10.12
N ARG A 244 1.15 -18.85 -9.55
CA ARG A 244 0.60 -18.79 -8.20
C ARG A 244 -0.91 -19.01 -8.18
N LEU A 245 -1.63 -18.53 -9.20
CA LEU A 245 -3.09 -18.55 -9.20
C LEU A 245 -3.70 -19.85 -9.72
N ARG A 246 -3.10 -20.53 -10.69
CA ARG A 246 -3.69 -21.75 -11.27
C ARG A 246 -3.96 -22.84 -10.20
N PRO A 247 -3.04 -23.16 -9.28
CA PRO A 247 -3.30 -24.15 -8.23
C PRO A 247 -4.45 -23.74 -7.30
N LEU A 248 -4.55 -22.44 -6.97
CA LEU A 248 -5.58 -21.92 -6.07
C LEU A 248 -6.97 -21.90 -6.72
N LEU A 249 -7.03 -21.61 -8.02
CA LEU A 249 -8.29 -21.51 -8.77
C LEU A 249 -8.84 -22.87 -9.24
N ALA A 250 -8.02 -23.93 -9.24
CA ALA A 250 -8.44 -25.26 -9.68
C ALA A 250 -9.66 -25.79 -8.90
N GLY A 251 -9.65 -25.69 -7.57
CA GLY A 251 -10.78 -26.10 -6.73
C GLY A 251 -12.07 -25.31 -7.02
N PRO A 252 -12.03 -23.95 -6.94
CA PRO A 252 -13.18 -23.13 -7.30
C PRO A 252 -13.65 -23.29 -8.76
N ALA A 253 -12.79 -23.69 -9.69
CA ALA A 253 -13.16 -23.92 -11.09
C ALA A 253 -14.02 -25.18 -11.32
N ASP A 254 -14.17 -26.03 -10.30
CA ASP A 254 -15.06 -27.18 -10.27
C ASP A 254 -16.08 -27.11 -9.13
N ASP A 255 -16.29 -25.90 -8.60
CA ASP A 255 -17.22 -25.68 -7.49
C ASP A 255 -18.66 -26.07 -7.88
N PRO A 256 -19.43 -26.70 -6.98
CA PRO A 256 -20.84 -27.03 -7.24
C PRO A 256 -21.68 -25.77 -7.47
N ILE A 257 -21.30 -24.65 -6.83
CA ILE A 257 -21.98 -23.36 -7.00
C ILE A 257 -21.55 -22.76 -8.34
N GLU A 258 -22.50 -22.71 -9.27
CA GLU A 258 -22.26 -22.32 -10.67
C GLU A 258 -21.56 -20.97 -10.81
N ILE A 259 -21.97 -19.97 -10.02
CA ILE A 259 -21.35 -18.65 -10.11
C ILE A 259 -19.88 -18.71 -9.71
N PHE A 260 -19.49 -19.40 -8.63
CA PHE A 260 -18.07 -19.52 -8.24
C PHE A 260 -17.25 -20.23 -9.32
N ARG A 261 -17.83 -21.28 -9.90
CA ARG A 261 -17.26 -22.02 -11.02
C ARG A 261 -16.97 -21.14 -12.23
N LEU A 262 -17.96 -20.38 -12.69
CA LEU A 262 -17.82 -19.50 -13.85
C LEU A 262 -16.75 -18.43 -13.62
N ARG A 263 -16.74 -17.86 -12.41
CA ARG A 263 -15.80 -16.82 -12.01
C ARG A 263 -14.35 -17.31 -12.00
N ALA A 264 -14.08 -18.48 -11.41
CA ALA A 264 -12.75 -19.08 -11.44
C ALA A 264 -12.32 -19.46 -12.86
N ARG A 265 -13.22 -20.07 -13.65
CA ARG A 265 -12.93 -20.44 -15.05
C ARG A 265 -12.61 -19.24 -15.93
N TYR A 266 -13.26 -18.10 -15.71
CA TYR A 266 -12.91 -16.87 -16.40
C TYR A 266 -11.52 -16.35 -16.02
N LEU A 267 -11.16 -16.37 -14.74
CA LEU A 267 -9.81 -15.98 -14.32
C LEU A 267 -8.74 -16.91 -14.92
N LEU A 268 -8.99 -18.22 -14.94
CA LEU A 268 -8.11 -19.18 -15.63
C LEU A 268 -8.00 -18.86 -17.12
N TRP A 269 -9.13 -18.62 -17.80
CA TRP A 269 -9.15 -18.20 -19.20
C TRP A 269 -8.34 -16.92 -19.43
N LEU A 270 -8.47 -15.91 -18.57
CA LEU A 270 -7.67 -14.67 -18.68
C LEU A 270 -6.17 -14.89 -18.47
N LEU A 271 -5.78 -15.88 -17.67
CA LEU A 271 -4.37 -16.26 -17.42
C LEU A 271 -3.78 -17.05 -18.61
N ASP A 272 -4.63 -17.73 -19.37
CA ASP A 272 -4.23 -18.46 -20.58
C ASP A 272 -4.19 -17.55 -21.82
N HIS A 273 -4.76 -16.33 -21.72
CA HIS A 273 -4.79 -15.35 -22.80
C HIS A 273 -4.18 -14.00 -22.34
N PRO A 274 -2.86 -13.95 -22.05
CA PRO A 274 -2.21 -12.76 -21.53
C PRO A 274 -2.19 -11.59 -22.53
N ASP A 275 -2.24 -11.88 -23.83
CA ASP A 275 -2.22 -10.93 -24.95
C ASP A 275 -3.53 -10.14 -25.10
N LEU A 276 -4.59 -10.54 -24.39
CA LEU A 276 -5.84 -9.78 -24.40
C LEU A 276 -5.65 -8.40 -23.78
N PRO A 277 -6.40 -7.39 -24.25
CA PRO A 277 -6.45 -6.08 -23.61
C PRO A 277 -6.76 -6.20 -22.11
N LYS A 278 -6.37 -5.17 -21.35
CA LYS A 278 -6.65 -5.04 -19.91
C LYS A 278 -8.09 -5.52 -19.61
N PRO A 279 -8.28 -6.39 -18.60
CA PRO A 279 -9.59 -6.91 -18.26
C PRO A 279 -10.63 -5.80 -18.18
N LYS A 280 -11.85 -6.05 -18.69
CA LYS A 280 -12.99 -5.13 -18.62
C LYS A 280 -14.32 -5.88 -18.55
N LYS A 281 -15.38 -5.21 -18.07
CA LYS A 281 -16.68 -5.86 -17.80
C LYS A 281 -17.28 -6.50 -19.06
N SER A 282 -17.09 -5.88 -20.22
CA SER A 282 -17.58 -6.42 -21.49
C SER A 282 -16.89 -7.73 -21.91
N GLN A 283 -15.63 -7.96 -21.51
CA GLN A 283 -14.96 -9.25 -21.76
C GLN A 283 -15.58 -10.37 -20.93
N TRP A 284 -15.90 -10.10 -19.65
CA TRP A 284 -16.64 -11.06 -18.81
C TRP A 284 -18.01 -11.39 -19.41
N MET A 285 -18.78 -10.38 -19.81
CA MET A 285 -20.11 -10.62 -20.42
C MET A 285 -20.02 -11.39 -21.75
N ALA A 286 -19.02 -11.07 -22.59
CA ALA A 286 -18.80 -11.79 -23.84
C ALA A 286 -18.39 -13.24 -23.58
N TRP A 287 -17.52 -13.48 -22.60
CA TRP A 287 -17.12 -14.82 -22.18
C TRP A 287 -18.30 -15.61 -21.63
N LEU A 288 -19.15 -15.02 -20.77
CA LEU A 288 -20.36 -15.68 -20.27
C LEU A 288 -21.29 -16.14 -21.40
N LYS A 289 -21.51 -15.28 -22.40
CA LYS A 289 -22.32 -15.59 -23.58
C LYS A 289 -21.75 -16.78 -24.35
N ASP A 290 -20.44 -16.84 -24.51
CA ASP A 290 -19.74 -17.97 -25.13
C ASP A 290 -19.88 -19.28 -24.32
N GLN A 291 -19.98 -19.17 -22.99
CA GLN A 291 -20.29 -20.30 -22.11
C GLN A 291 -21.79 -20.69 -22.11
N GLY A 292 -22.63 -20.07 -22.94
CA GLY A 292 -24.08 -20.31 -22.97
C GLY A 292 -24.83 -19.78 -21.75
N LYS A 293 -24.26 -18.77 -21.08
CA LYS A 293 -24.85 -18.09 -19.92
C LYS A 293 -25.14 -16.65 -20.36
N TYR A 294 -26.42 -16.31 -20.52
CA TYR A 294 -26.97 -15.10 -21.16
C TYR A 294 -27.17 -15.16 -22.67
#